data_AF-A0AAW7LFW6-F1
#
_entry.id   AF-A0AAW7LFW6-F1
#
_cell.length_a   1.000
_cell.length_b   1.000
_cell.length_c   1.000
_cell.angle_alpha   90.00
_cell.angle_beta   90.00
_cell.angle_gamma   90.00
#
_symmetry.space_group_name_H-M   'P 1'
#
loop_
_entity.id
_entity.type
_entity.pdbx_description
1 polymer ?
#
loop_
_entity_poly.entity_id
_entity_poly.type
_entity_poly.pdbx_seq_one_letter_code
_entity_poly.pdbx_strand_id
1 'polypeptide(L)'
;MWQVPYSYGSQSSGAGSAAASQRVVVRVSVLHFNKAIKWTAFPLLVCGLTLRYHKPINSKAAIYGGVSLHGEFRLSRTKKVKVTVECPEIIPLQSIAANQLRMAEEEQAGHKFRWIIPSMIFSVFSVEAMANVYGSQLFKNQWKNFESTSIIGKIILVSKELGIDADFSAQPWQTIQEMIKFRNWLAHAKPHKTTATHEVPYDTPNEQLPRLFPDMKITTYSDFESANRYADAVRQLELRWTHGAMTKNIDIDLVGMPQYTNVS
;
A
#
# COMPACT_ATOMS: atom_id res chain seq x y z
N MET A 1 13.25 -8.08 -23.72
CA MET A 1 13.52 -7.04 -24.73
C MET A 1 12.20 -6.37 -25.03
N TRP A 2 11.99 -5.14 -24.56
CA TRP A 2 10.70 -4.46 -24.62
C TRP A 2 10.79 -3.33 -25.64
N GLN A 3 10.27 -3.53 -26.85
CA GLN A 3 9.97 -2.42 -27.76
C GLN A 3 8.50 -2.04 -27.58
N VAL A 4 8.24 -0.77 -27.28
CA VAL A 4 6.89 -0.20 -27.20
C VAL A 4 6.56 0.37 -28.59
N PRO A 5 5.59 -0.18 -29.34
CA PRO A 5 5.20 0.42 -30.62
C PRO A 5 4.27 1.61 -30.35
N TYR A 6 4.76 2.82 -30.62
CA TYR A 6 3.89 3.97 -30.81
C TYR A 6 3.53 4.08 -32.30
N SER A 7 2.30 3.70 -32.66
CA SER A 7 1.75 3.97 -33.99
C SER A 7 1.16 5.39 -34.03
N TYR A 8 1.84 6.33 -34.69
CA TYR A 8 1.19 7.55 -35.16
C TYR A 8 0.81 7.36 -36.64
N GLY A 9 -0.49 7.36 -36.91
CA GLY A 9 -1.02 7.32 -38.27
C GLY A 9 -0.62 8.57 -39.04
N SER A 10 0.14 8.38 -40.11
CA SER A 10 0.32 9.36 -41.18
C SER A 10 -0.72 9.10 -42.27
N GLN A 11 -1.61 10.07 -42.54
CA GLN A 11 -2.27 10.16 -43.84
C GLN A 11 -2.24 11.61 -44.33
N SER A 12 -1.80 11.76 -45.57
CA SER A 12 -1.66 12.99 -46.34
C SER A 12 -2.86 13.23 -47.27
N SER A 13 -3.17 14.52 -47.45
CA SER A 13 -3.71 15.22 -48.63
C SER A 13 -5.13 14.96 -49.17
N GLY A 14 -5.93 16.04 -49.28
CA GLY A 14 -7.08 16.12 -50.19
C GLY A 14 -8.15 17.20 -49.91
N ALA A 15 -7.90 18.44 -50.35
CA ALA A 15 -8.79 19.57 -50.71
C ALA A 15 -10.26 19.74 -50.19
N GLY A 16 -10.52 20.92 -49.60
CA GLY A 16 -11.65 21.78 -50.03
C GLY A 16 -12.81 22.05 -49.04
N SER A 17 -12.90 23.32 -48.59
CA SER A 17 -14.11 24.10 -48.22
C SER A 17 -14.11 24.67 -46.79
N ALA A 18 -14.35 25.97 -46.72
CA ALA A 18 -14.21 26.84 -45.55
C ALA A 18 -15.47 26.87 -44.67
N ALA A 19 -15.29 26.86 -43.34
CA ALA A 19 -16.10 27.64 -42.39
C ALA A 19 -15.53 27.62 -40.96
N ALA A 20 -15.41 28.83 -40.37
CA ALA A 20 -15.38 29.17 -38.95
C ALA A 20 -14.28 28.60 -38.03
N SER A 21 -13.23 29.41 -37.86
CA SER A 21 -12.26 29.35 -36.77
C SER A 21 -12.89 29.78 -35.44
N GLN A 22 -12.90 28.89 -34.44
CA GLN A 22 -13.02 29.27 -33.04
C GLN A 22 -11.73 28.88 -32.31
N ARG A 23 -10.90 29.88 -32.03
CA ARG A 23 -9.77 29.77 -31.09
C ARG A 23 -10.31 29.61 -29.68
N VAL A 24 -10.17 28.42 -29.10
CA VAL A 24 -10.33 28.24 -27.64
C VAL A 24 -9.02 28.66 -26.98
N VAL A 25 -9.01 29.87 -26.43
CA VAL A 25 -7.96 30.34 -25.51
C VAL A 25 -8.23 29.73 -24.15
N VAL A 26 -7.44 28.74 -23.73
CA VAL A 26 -7.50 28.23 -22.36
C VAL A 26 -6.71 29.18 -21.45
N ARG A 27 -7.42 30.05 -20.73
CA ARG A 27 -6.87 30.78 -19.57
C ARG A 27 -6.84 29.83 -18.38
N VAL A 28 -5.65 29.60 -17.82
CA VAL A 28 -5.50 28.95 -16.51
C VAL A 28 -5.60 30.02 -15.44
N SER A 29 -6.72 30.06 -14.72
CA SER A 29 -6.88 30.87 -13.51
C SER A 29 -6.55 30.02 -12.29
N VAL A 30 -5.53 30.41 -11.53
CA VAL A 30 -5.20 29.81 -10.24
C VAL A 30 -6.19 30.34 -9.20
N LEU A 31 -7.13 29.50 -8.77
CA LEU A 31 -8.04 29.81 -7.66
C LEU A 31 -7.48 29.22 -6.37
N HIS A 32 -7.02 30.11 -5.49
CA HIS A 32 -6.84 29.81 -4.07
C HIS A 32 -8.21 29.58 -3.43
N PHE A 33 -8.46 28.39 -2.87
CA PHE A 33 -9.64 28.14 -2.04
C PHE A 33 -9.23 27.78 -0.62
N ASN A 34 -9.61 28.68 0.29
CA ASN A 34 -9.48 28.56 1.73
C ASN A 34 -10.89 28.35 2.30
N LYS A 35 -11.01 27.44 3.28
CA LYS A 35 -12.16 27.17 4.17
C LYS A 35 -13.49 26.65 3.59
N ALA A 36 -13.73 25.38 3.93
CA ALA A 36 -14.84 24.86 4.74
C ALA A 36 -16.31 24.91 4.20
N ILE A 37 -16.94 23.72 4.24
CA ILE A 37 -18.35 23.41 4.58
C ILE A 37 -19.28 22.90 3.46
N LYS A 38 -19.91 21.76 3.80
CA LYS A 38 -21.19 21.14 3.35
C LYS A 38 -21.20 20.35 2.05
N TRP A 39 -21.25 19.01 2.21
CA TRP A 39 -21.76 18.08 1.20
C TRP A 39 -23.18 17.64 1.57
N THR A 40 -24.13 17.96 0.69
CA THR A 40 -25.47 17.38 0.60
C THR A 40 -25.41 16.09 -0.21
N ALA A 41 -26.10 15.06 0.27
CA ALA A 41 -26.22 13.71 -0.31
C ALA A 41 -27.06 13.67 -1.60
N PHE A 42 -26.85 12.79 -2.59
CA PHE A 42 -27.28 11.37 -2.75
C PHE A 42 -26.90 10.94 -4.21
N PRO A 43 -27.07 9.68 -4.69
CA PRO A 43 -26.72 8.36 -4.15
C PRO A 43 -25.91 7.49 -5.15
N LEU A 44 -25.17 6.49 -4.64
CA LEU A 44 -24.91 5.27 -5.41
C LEU A 44 -24.95 4.05 -4.48
N LEU A 45 -25.65 3.05 -5.00
CA LEU A 45 -26.05 1.78 -4.44
C LEU A 45 -24.86 0.99 -3.89
N VAL A 46 -24.82 0.73 -2.58
CA VAL A 46 -24.13 -0.44 -2.01
C VAL A 46 -25.02 -1.04 -0.94
N CYS A 47 -25.47 -2.26 -1.24
CA CYS A 47 -26.18 -3.15 -0.33
C CYS A 47 -25.18 -3.71 0.70
N GLY A 48 -25.50 -3.65 2.00
CA GLY A 48 -24.78 -4.40 3.03
C GLY A 48 -24.50 -3.62 4.32
N LEU A 49 -25.32 -3.88 5.34
CA LEU A 49 -25.16 -3.48 6.75
C LEU A 49 -25.08 -1.98 7.08
N THR A 50 -26.23 -1.31 7.11
CA THR A 50 -26.42 -0.16 8.01
C THR A 50 -26.50 -0.65 9.46
N LEU A 51 -25.42 -0.51 10.21
CA LEU A 51 -25.47 -0.42 11.66
C LEU A 51 -26.28 0.84 12.03
N ARG A 52 -27.58 0.65 12.30
CA ARG A 52 -28.40 1.70 12.93
C ARG A 52 -27.85 1.94 14.33
N TYR A 53 -27.23 3.09 14.52
CA TYR A 53 -26.99 3.65 15.85
C TYR A 53 -28.36 3.87 16.52
N HIS A 54 -28.79 2.94 17.37
CA HIS A 54 -29.87 3.19 18.30
C HIS A 54 -29.36 4.24 19.31
N LYS A 55 -29.84 5.48 19.20
CA LYS A 55 -29.77 6.42 20.32
C LYS A 55 -30.39 5.72 21.54
N PRO A 56 -29.75 5.75 22.72
CA PRO A 56 -30.40 5.28 23.93
C PRO A 56 -31.64 6.15 24.16
N ILE A 57 -32.80 5.50 24.13
CA ILE A 57 -34.06 6.10 24.56
C ILE A 57 -33.85 6.44 26.04
N ASN A 58 -33.72 7.74 26.33
CA ASN A 58 -33.81 8.25 27.68
C ASN A 58 -35.20 7.86 28.19
N SER A 59 -35.25 6.92 29.13
CA SER A 59 -36.48 6.45 29.75
C SER A 59 -37.10 7.57 30.59
N LYS A 60 -37.81 8.50 29.93
CA LYS A 60 -38.89 9.23 30.56
C LYS A 60 -40.13 8.36 30.45
N ALA A 61 -40.68 8.02 31.61
CA ALA A 61 -41.85 7.20 31.80
C ALA A 61 -42.97 7.58 30.82
N ALA A 62 -43.27 6.67 29.89
CA ALA A 62 -44.57 6.65 29.24
C ALA A 62 -45.52 5.92 30.19
N ILE A 63 -46.33 6.68 30.93
CA ILE A 63 -47.43 6.12 31.70
C ILE A 63 -48.58 5.87 30.71
N TYR A 64 -48.77 4.61 30.35
CA TYR A 64 -49.99 4.13 29.73
C TYR A 64 -50.59 3.07 30.63
N GLY A 65 -51.83 3.29 31.06
CA GLY A 65 -52.77 2.27 31.52
C GLY A 65 -52.33 1.46 32.74
N GLY A 66 -52.92 1.77 33.90
CA GLY A 66 -52.68 1.05 35.14
C GLY A 66 -52.86 -0.47 35.02
N VAL A 67 -51.73 -1.19 35.08
CA VAL A 67 -51.63 -2.54 35.64
C VAL A 67 -50.29 -2.58 36.37
N SER A 68 -50.34 -2.60 37.70
CA SER A 68 -49.15 -2.69 38.55
C SER A 68 -48.62 -4.13 38.52
N LEU A 69 -47.68 -4.40 37.60
CA LEU A 69 -46.85 -5.60 37.69
C LEU A 69 -45.70 -5.28 38.64
N HIS A 70 -45.78 -5.78 39.87
CA HIS A 70 -44.64 -5.83 40.81
C HIS A 70 -43.61 -6.86 40.32
N GLY A 71 -42.92 -6.52 39.24
CA GLY A 71 -41.63 -7.10 38.91
C GLY A 71 -40.56 -6.11 39.31
N GLU A 72 -39.77 -6.43 40.33
CA GLU A 72 -38.54 -5.69 40.61
C GLU A 72 -37.61 -5.80 39.39
N PHE A 73 -37.68 -4.82 38.49
CA PHE A 73 -36.67 -4.65 37.46
C PHE A 73 -35.40 -4.15 38.17
N ARG A 74 -34.55 -5.08 38.64
CA ARG A 74 -33.20 -4.75 39.10
C ARG A 74 -32.52 -4.00 37.96
N LEU A 75 -32.37 -2.68 38.11
CA LEU A 75 -31.52 -1.87 37.23
C LEU A 75 -30.15 -2.56 37.18
N SER A 76 -29.84 -3.19 36.04
CA SER A 76 -28.58 -3.88 35.84
C SER A 76 -27.46 -2.86 36.07
N ARG A 77 -26.54 -3.16 36.99
CA ARG A 77 -25.39 -2.29 37.26
C ARG A 77 -24.66 -2.04 35.95
N THR A 78 -24.57 -0.78 35.52
CA THR A 78 -23.85 -0.39 34.30
C THR A 78 -22.40 -0.08 34.66
N LYS A 79 -21.47 -0.43 33.76
CA LYS A 79 -20.06 -0.01 33.86
C LYS A 79 -19.62 0.67 32.58
N LYS A 80 -18.73 1.67 32.71
CA LYS A 80 -18.06 2.28 31.57
C LYS A 80 -16.81 1.45 31.26
N VAL A 81 -16.66 1.04 30.01
CA VAL A 81 -15.50 0.30 29.52
C VAL A 81 -14.90 1.05 28.35
N LYS A 82 -13.61 1.39 28.42
CA LYS A 82 -12.83 1.87 27.30
C LYS A 82 -12.31 0.64 26.55
N VAL A 83 -12.61 0.59 25.26
CA VAL A 83 -12.09 -0.42 24.34
C VAL A 83 -10.98 0.23 23.51
N THR A 84 -9.83 -0.42 23.39
CA THR A 84 -8.69 0.02 22.58
C THR A 84 -8.27 -1.10 21.66
N VAL A 85 -8.04 -0.79 20.39
CA VAL A 85 -7.62 -1.74 19.36
C VAL A 85 -6.41 -1.10 18.67
N GLU A 86 -5.29 -1.82 18.62
CA GLU A 86 -4.20 -1.49 17.70
C GLU A 86 -4.44 -2.27 16.42
N CYS A 87 -4.54 -1.60 15.27
CA CYS A 87 -4.88 -2.26 14.00
C CYS A 87 -3.61 -2.37 13.14
N PRO A 88 -3.02 -3.56 12.99
CA PRO A 88 -1.88 -3.77 12.10
C PRO A 88 -2.27 -3.60 10.63
N GLU A 89 -1.47 -2.84 9.87
CA GLU A 89 -1.68 -2.64 8.43
C GLU A 89 -1.08 -3.77 7.56
N ILE A 90 -0.63 -4.87 8.16
CA ILE A 90 0.05 -5.97 7.44
C ILE A 90 -0.90 -6.60 6.40
N ILE A 91 -2.11 -6.97 6.83
CA ILE A 91 -3.10 -7.66 5.99
C ILE A 91 -3.44 -6.87 4.72
N PRO A 92 -3.81 -5.57 4.77
CA PRO A 92 -4.10 -4.82 3.56
C PRO A 92 -2.87 -4.68 2.65
N LEU A 93 -1.67 -4.47 3.21
CA LEU A 93 -0.44 -4.35 2.41
C LEU A 93 -0.11 -5.65 1.66
N GLN A 94 -0.17 -6.80 2.34
CA GLN A 94 0.05 -8.10 1.73
C GLN A 94 -1.04 -8.43 0.69
N SER A 95 -2.29 -8.09 0.97
CA SER A 95 -3.42 -8.30 0.05
C SER A 95 -3.25 -7.49 -1.24
N ILE A 96 -2.81 -6.24 -1.13
CA ILE A 96 -2.47 -5.44 -2.30
C ILE A 96 -1.33 -6.10 -3.07
N ALA A 97 -0.22 -6.44 -2.42
CA ALA A 97 0.94 -7.06 -3.07
C ALA A 97 0.55 -8.32 -3.87
N ALA A 98 -0.24 -9.21 -3.26
CA ALA A 98 -0.72 -10.45 -3.87
C ALA A 98 -1.68 -10.19 -5.05
N ASN A 99 -2.63 -9.27 -4.90
CA ASN A 99 -3.53 -8.93 -6.00
C ASN A 99 -2.75 -8.35 -7.19
N GLN A 100 -1.79 -7.46 -6.95
CA GLN A 100 -0.97 -6.89 -8.03
C GLN A 100 -0.13 -7.96 -8.73
N LEU A 101 0.38 -8.96 -8.00
CA LEU A 101 1.10 -10.08 -8.61
C LEU A 101 0.18 -10.90 -9.52
N ARG A 102 -1.04 -11.21 -9.07
CA ARG A 102 -2.05 -11.92 -9.87
C ARG A 102 -2.42 -11.13 -11.12
N MET A 103 -2.65 -9.82 -11.00
CA MET A 103 -2.92 -8.95 -12.15
C MET A 103 -1.74 -8.95 -13.14
N ALA A 104 -0.50 -9.00 -12.65
CA ALA A 104 0.69 -9.07 -13.50
C ALA A 104 0.77 -10.39 -14.29
N GLU A 105 0.28 -11.50 -13.74
CA GLU A 105 0.26 -12.81 -14.39
C GLU A 105 -0.66 -12.80 -15.62
N GLU A 106 -1.87 -12.28 -15.43
CA GLU A 106 -2.94 -12.18 -16.45
C GLU A 106 -2.65 -11.12 -17.52
N GLU A 107 -1.77 -10.16 -17.23
CA GLU A 107 -1.51 -9.00 -18.08
C GLU A 107 -0.66 -9.33 -19.32
N GLN A 108 -0.93 -8.61 -20.42
CA GLN A 108 -0.17 -8.73 -21.65
C GLN A 108 1.30 -8.32 -21.45
N ALA A 109 2.20 -9.05 -22.12
CA ALA A 109 3.60 -8.70 -22.23
C ALA A 109 3.74 -7.24 -22.72
N GLY A 110 4.49 -6.42 -21.98
CA GLY A 110 4.76 -5.01 -22.28
C GLY A 110 4.07 -4.08 -21.29
N HIS A 111 2.97 -4.55 -20.68
CA HIS A 111 2.21 -3.78 -19.70
C HIS A 111 2.34 -4.32 -18.28
N LYS A 112 2.89 -5.53 -18.08
CA LYS A 112 3.06 -6.17 -16.76
C LYS A 112 3.74 -5.28 -15.71
N PHE A 113 4.66 -4.40 -16.12
CA PHE A 113 5.39 -3.51 -15.19
C PHE A 113 4.45 -2.68 -14.30
N ARG A 114 3.25 -2.30 -14.80
CA ARG A 114 2.25 -1.53 -14.06
C ARG A 114 1.72 -2.24 -12.82
N TRP A 115 1.82 -3.56 -12.80
CA TRP A 115 1.36 -4.42 -11.73
C TRP A 115 2.54 -5.01 -10.93
N ILE A 116 3.64 -5.36 -11.61
CA ILE A 116 4.86 -5.88 -10.99
C ILE A 116 5.45 -4.88 -9.99
N ILE A 117 5.64 -3.62 -10.39
CA ILE A 117 6.28 -2.61 -9.54
C ILE A 117 5.47 -2.38 -8.25
N PRO A 118 4.14 -2.15 -8.32
CA PRO A 118 3.29 -2.13 -7.12
C PRO A 118 3.37 -3.41 -6.29
N SER A 119 3.32 -4.59 -6.91
CA SER A 119 3.42 -5.86 -6.17
C SER A 119 4.70 -5.89 -5.32
N MET A 120 5.84 -5.61 -5.95
CA MET A 120 7.15 -5.61 -5.28
C MET A 120 7.23 -4.58 -4.15
N ILE A 121 6.79 -3.34 -4.37
CA ILE A 121 6.92 -2.28 -3.35
C ILE A 121 6.00 -2.54 -2.14
N PHE A 122 4.79 -3.05 -2.37
CA PHE A 122 3.88 -3.42 -1.28
C PHE A 122 4.38 -4.64 -0.50
N SER A 123 5.12 -5.57 -1.12
CA SER A 123 5.86 -6.60 -0.38
C SER A 123 6.90 -5.99 0.57
N VAL A 124 7.64 -4.95 0.15
CA VAL A 124 8.61 -4.27 1.04
C VAL A 124 7.91 -3.57 2.20
N PHE A 125 6.81 -2.86 1.93
CA PHE A 125 6.01 -2.23 2.98
C PHE A 125 5.44 -3.25 3.96
N SER A 126 5.04 -4.43 3.48
CA SER A 126 4.57 -5.52 4.33
C SER A 126 5.67 -6.00 5.28
N VAL A 127 6.91 -6.18 4.80
CA VAL A 127 8.05 -6.54 5.66
C VAL A 127 8.32 -5.49 6.73
N GLU A 128 8.30 -4.21 6.36
CA GLU A 128 8.51 -3.12 7.33
C GLU A 128 7.36 -3.03 8.35
N ALA A 129 6.12 -3.18 7.92
CA ALA A 129 4.95 -3.21 8.79
C ALA A 129 5.01 -4.39 9.77
N MET A 130 5.36 -5.60 9.29
CA MET A 130 5.59 -6.76 10.14
C MET A 130 6.68 -6.47 11.17
N ALA A 131 7.81 -5.90 10.78
CA ALA A 131 8.90 -5.58 11.70
C ALA A 131 8.44 -4.60 12.80
N ASN A 132 7.58 -3.63 12.45
CA ASN A 132 7.02 -2.69 13.42
C ASN A 132 6.02 -3.35 14.38
N VAL A 133 5.18 -4.26 13.90
CA VAL A 133 4.17 -4.97 14.72
C VAL A 133 4.85 -5.95 15.68
N TYR A 134 5.77 -6.77 15.19
CA TYR A 134 6.54 -7.66 16.06
C TYR A 134 7.41 -6.85 17.02
N GLY A 135 8.08 -5.81 16.52
CA GLY A 135 8.94 -4.95 17.32
C GLY A 135 8.20 -4.27 18.47
N SER A 136 7.02 -3.68 18.21
CA SER A 136 6.24 -3.00 19.26
C SER A 136 5.79 -3.95 20.36
N GLN A 137 5.47 -5.20 20.02
CA GLN A 137 4.99 -6.20 20.98
C GLN A 137 6.13 -6.86 21.76
N LEU A 138 7.26 -7.16 21.09
CA LEU A 138 8.44 -7.77 21.71
C LEU A 138 9.17 -6.79 22.63
N PHE A 139 9.37 -5.54 22.19
CA PHE A 139 10.19 -4.54 22.91
C PHE A 139 9.35 -3.51 23.68
N LYS A 140 8.02 -3.50 23.52
CA LYS A 140 7.08 -2.62 24.24
C LYS A 140 7.54 -1.16 24.18
N ASN A 141 7.69 -0.52 25.34
CA ASN A 141 8.11 0.88 25.47
C ASN A 141 9.49 1.18 24.86
N GLN A 142 10.36 0.17 24.72
CA GLN A 142 11.69 0.35 24.13
C GLN A 142 11.65 0.44 22.60
N TRP A 143 10.57 0.00 21.96
CA TRP A 143 10.45 0.01 20.49
C TRP A 143 10.58 1.41 19.90
N LYS A 144 10.12 2.44 20.61
CA LYS A 144 10.24 3.85 20.22
C LYS A 144 11.69 4.26 19.92
N ASN A 145 12.66 3.66 20.59
CA ASN A 145 14.09 3.93 20.36
C ASN A 145 14.60 3.32 19.05
N PHE A 146 13.88 2.34 18.50
CA PHE A 146 14.23 1.62 17.28
C PHE A 146 13.37 2.04 16.06
N GLU A 147 12.37 2.91 16.24
CA GLU A 147 11.49 3.35 15.14
C GLU A 147 12.26 4.00 13.98
N SER A 148 13.33 4.75 14.28
CA SER A 148 14.23 5.38 13.30
C SER A 148 15.30 4.45 12.72
N THR A 149 15.40 3.21 13.22
CA THR A 149 16.35 2.22 12.72
C THR A 149 15.98 1.79 11.31
N SER A 150 16.99 1.47 10.50
CA SER A 150 16.77 0.94 9.15
C SER A 150 15.89 -0.32 9.16
N ILE A 151 15.18 -0.60 8.06
CA ILE A 151 14.37 -1.82 7.93
C ILE A 151 15.21 -3.07 8.24
N ILE A 152 16.43 -3.17 7.69
CA ILE A 152 17.35 -4.29 7.96
C ILE A 152 17.63 -4.41 9.46
N GLY A 153 17.92 -3.30 10.13
CA GLY A 153 18.19 -3.30 11.56
C GLY A 153 16.99 -3.80 12.37
N LYS A 154 15.77 -3.35 12.03
CA LYS A 154 14.53 -3.85 12.66
C LYS A 154 14.35 -5.35 12.47
N ILE A 155 14.59 -5.86 11.26
CA ILE A 155 14.49 -7.29 10.94
C ILE A 155 15.50 -8.11 11.75
N ILE A 156 16.74 -7.65 11.85
CA ILE A 156 17.78 -8.32 12.65
C ILE A 156 17.39 -8.34 14.14
N LEU A 157 16.92 -7.20 14.67
CA LEU A 157 16.50 -7.09 16.07
C LEU A 157 15.35 -8.05 16.40
N VAL A 158 14.28 -8.04 15.59
CA VAL A 158 13.13 -8.92 15.77
C VAL A 158 13.55 -10.39 15.62
N SER A 159 14.31 -10.73 14.58
CA SER A 159 14.75 -12.12 14.34
C SER A 159 15.59 -12.65 15.50
N LYS A 160 16.53 -11.84 16.00
CA LYS A 160 17.34 -12.18 17.17
C LYS A 160 16.49 -12.43 18.41
N GLU A 161 15.52 -11.55 18.67
CA GLU A 161 14.60 -11.71 19.80
C GLU A 161 13.73 -12.97 19.68
N LEU A 162 13.46 -13.41 18.45
CA LEU A 162 12.75 -14.66 18.17
C LEU A 162 13.67 -15.89 18.11
N GLY A 163 14.98 -15.75 18.37
CA GLY A 163 15.95 -16.85 18.34
C GLY A 163 16.32 -17.32 16.93
N ILE A 164 16.16 -16.46 15.93
CA ILE A 164 16.41 -16.74 14.52
C ILE A 164 17.66 -15.98 14.09
N ASP A 165 18.64 -16.70 13.52
CA ASP A 165 19.80 -16.06 12.91
C ASP A 165 19.50 -15.63 11.47
N ALA A 166 19.73 -14.35 11.19
CA ALA A 166 19.41 -13.74 9.90
C ALA A 166 20.63 -13.77 8.97
N ASP A 167 20.76 -14.85 8.19
CA ASP A 167 21.85 -15.02 7.23
C ASP A 167 21.53 -14.39 5.86
N PHE A 168 22.00 -13.15 5.65
CA PHE A 168 21.83 -12.41 4.39
C PHE A 168 22.59 -12.97 3.18
N SER A 169 23.34 -14.07 3.34
CA SER A 169 23.90 -14.85 2.23
C SER A 169 22.94 -15.91 1.68
N ALA A 170 21.83 -16.18 2.38
CA ALA A 170 20.86 -17.21 2.05
C ALA A 170 19.42 -16.69 1.99
N GLN A 171 18.53 -17.48 1.39
CA GLN A 171 17.10 -17.19 1.34
C GLN A 171 16.42 -17.43 2.70
N PRO A 172 15.40 -16.62 3.10
CA PRO A 172 14.80 -15.50 2.37
C PRO A 172 15.52 -14.15 2.56
N TRP A 173 16.53 -14.09 3.43
CA TRP A 173 17.18 -12.85 3.87
C TRP A 173 17.89 -12.11 2.73
N GLN A 174 18.52 -12.85 1.82
CA GLN A 174 19.11 -12.30 0.60
C GLN A 174 18.07 -11.51 -0.20
N THR A 175 16.89 -12.08 -0.44
CA THR A 175 15.81 -11.39 -1.16
C THR A 175 15.26 -10.21 -0.36
N ILE A 176 15.15 -10.30 0.96
CA ILE A 176 14.80 -9.15 1.82
C ILE A 176 15.82 -8.01 1.68
N GLN A 177 17.11 -8.32 1.54
CA GLN A 177 18.13 -7.30 1.30
C GLN A 177 17.92 -6.62 -0.07
N GLU A 178 17.58 -7.38 -1.10
CA GLU A 178 17.25 -6.87 -2.43
C GLU A 178 15.99 -5.99 -2.41
N MET A 179 14.94 -6.42 -1.70
CA MET A 179 13.70 -5.66 -1.49
C MET A 179 13.97 -4.25 -0.96
N ILE A 180 14.84 -4.14 0.04
CA ILE A 180 15.17 -2.86 0.68
C ILE A 180 16.00 -1.99 -0.27
N LYS A 181 16.92 -2.58 -1.05
CA LYS A 181 17.66 -1.88 -2.11
C LYS A 181 16.71 -1.35 -3.19
N PHE A 182 15.74 -2.16 -3.63
CA PHE A 182 14.74 -1.76 -4.61
C PHE A 182 13.87 -0.60 -4.10
N ARG A 183 13.36 -0.67 -2.86
CA ARG A 183 12.60 0.42 -2.24
C ARG A 183 13.38 1.72 -2.19
N ASN A 184 14.64 1.66 -1.76
CA ASN A 184 15.49 2.84 -1.66
C ASN A 184 15.78 3.44 -3.04
N TRP A 185 16.04 2.59 -4.03
CA TRP A 185 16.21 3.02 -5.40
C TRP A 185 14.96 3.69 -5.96
N LEU A 186 13.78 3.12 -5.73
CA LEU A 186 12.49 3.64 -6.20
C LEU A 186 12.14 4.98 -5.55
N ALA A 187 12.28 5.07 -4.22
CA ALA A 187 12.00 6.29 -3.45
C ALA A 187 12.95 7.45 -3.80
N HIS A 188 14.14 7.14 -4.30
CA HIS A 188 15.16 8.11 -4.69
C HIS A 188 15.47 8.05 -6.19
N ALA A 189 14.49 7.71 -7.03
CA ALA A 189 14.68 7.60 -8.47
C ALA A 189 15.21 8.94 -9.04
N LYS A 190 16.46 8.93 -9.52
CA LYS A 190 17.12 10.08 -10.15
C LYS A 190 17.11 9.93 -11.68
N PRO A 191 17.09 11.05 -12.43
CA PRO A 191 17.36 11.02 -13.86
C PRO A 191 18.68 10.29 -14.15
N HIS A 192 18.69 9.44 -15.17
CA HIS A 192 19.89 8.77 -15.63
C HIS A 192 20.25 9.28 -17.02
N LYS A 193 21.55 9.44 -17.27
CA LYS A 193 22.06 9.86 -18.56
C LYS A 193 22.25 8.63 -19.43
N THR A 194 21.64 8.62 -20.61
CA THR A 194 21.86 7.59 -21.64
C THR A 194 22.40 8.26 -22.89
N THR A 195 23.38 7.63 -23.53
CA THR A 195 24.07 8.16 -24.72
C THR A 195 24.07 7.10 -25.81
N ALA A 196 23.86 7.52 -27.05
CA ALA A 196 24.04 6.71 -28.24
C ALA A 196 24.90 7.48 -29.25
N THR A 197 25.72 6.75 -29.99
CA THR A 197 26.57 7.29 -31.05
C THR A 197 26.07 6.73 -32.37
N HIS A 198 25.83 7.62 -33.34
CA HIS A 198 25.38 7.28 -34.68
C HIS A 198 26.39 7.79 -35.70
N GLU A 199 26.74 6.95 -36.67
CA GLU A 199 27.49 7.39 -37.86
C GLU A 199 26.50 7.98 -38.86
N VAL A 200 26.66 9.28 -39.17
CA VAL A 200 25.80 10.02 -40.10
C VAL A 200 26.66 10.90 -41.01
N PRO A 201 26.20 11.22 -42.24
CA PRO A 201 26.89 12.19 -43.09
C PRO A 201 27.07 13.56 -42.41
N TYR A 202 28.16 14.26 -42.72
CA TYR A 202 28.55 15.51 -42.03
C TYR A 202 27.46 16.59 -42.09
N ASP A 203 26.78 16.73 -43.22
CA ASP A 203 25.75 17.76 -43.43
C ASP A 203 24.36 17.38 -42.90
N THR A 204 24.23 16.25 -42.18
CA THR A 204 22.94 15.80 -41.63
C THR A 204 22.47 16.77 -40.55
N PRO A 205 21.31 17.43 -40.70
CA PRO A 205 20.76 18.30 -39.66
C PRO A 205 20.41 17.52 -38.39
N ASN A 206 20.59 18.14 -37.22
CA ASN A 206 20.32 17.51 -35.92
C ASN A 206 18.86 17.04 -35.78
N GLU A 207 17.91 17.73 -36.41
CA GLU A 207 16.48 17.40 -36.39
C GLU A 207 16.16 16.08 -37.10
N GLN A 208 17.06 15.63 -38.00
CA GLN A 208 16.93 14.37 -38.74
C GLN A 208 17.63 13.20 -38.03
N LEU A 209 18.36 13.45 -36.93
CA LEU A 209 19.01 12.39 -36.17
C LEU A 209 17.97 11.49 -35.48
N PRO A 210 18.23 10.17 -35.38
CA PRO A 210 17.37 9.27 -34.65
C PRO A 210 17.18 9.73 -33.20
N ARG A 211 15.93 9.74 -32.71
CA ARG A 211 15.68 9.96 -31.29
C ARG A 211 16.16 8.76 -30.48
N LEU A 212 16.86 9.04 -29.39
CA LEU A 212 17.25 8.03 -28.42
C LEU A 212 16.06 7.70 -27.50
N PHE A 213 15.63 6.44 -27.52
CA PHE A 213 14.62 5.89 -26.60
C PHE A 213 15.32 4.94 -25.63
N PRO A 214 15.78 5.42 -24.46
CA PRO A 214 16.50 4.59 -23.52
C PRO A 214 15.56 3.59 -22.83
N ASP A 215 16.08 2.40 -22.52
CA ASP A 215 15.39 1.48 -21.64
C ASP A 215 15.19 2.10 -20.25
N MET A 216 13.98 1.95 -19.71
CA MET A 216 13.68 2.45 -18.38
C MET A 216 14.43 1.62 -17.34
N LYS A 217 15.40 2.21 -16.64
CA LYS A 217 16.19 1.54 -15.58
C LYS A 217 15.34 0.78 -14.54
N ILE A 218 14.09 1.18 -14.30
CA ILE A 218 13.18 0.48 -13.39
C ILE A 218 12.95 -0.97 -13.80
N THR A 219 12.84 -1.25 -15.11
CA THR A 219 12.52 -2.58 -15.65
C THR A 219 13.66 -3.58 -15.48
N THR A 220 14.89 -3.10 -15.22
CA THR A 220 16.04 -3.94 -14.87
C THR A 220 15.87 -4.62 -13.50
N TYR A 221 15.06 -4.04 -12.62
CA TYR A 221 14.83 -4.57 -11.27
C TYR A 221 13.43 -5.17 -11.09
N SER A 222 12.51 -4.91 -12.02
CA SER A 222 11.08 -5.19 -11.85
C SER A 222 10.53 -6.18 -12.88
N ASP A 223 11.02 -7.41 -12.81
CA ASP A 223 10.48 -8.54 -13.54
C ASP A 223 9.50 -9.39 -12.68
N PHE A 224 8.76 -10.27 -13.35
CA PHE A 224 7.74 -11.09 -12.70
C PHE A 224 8.34 -12.14 -11.74
N GLU A 225 9.52 -12.66 -12.03
CA GLU A 225 10.22 -13.62 -11.17
C GLU A 225 10.66 -12.94 -9.87
N SER A 226 11.24 -11.74 -9.98
CA SER A 226 11.60 -10.90 -8.83
C SER A 226 10.39 -10.58 -7.94
N ALA A 227 9.22 -10.29 -8.52
CA ALA A 227 8.00 -10.10 -7.74
C ALA A 227 7.53 -11.36 -7.01
N ASN A 228 7.62 -12.54 -7.65
CA ASN A 228 7.35 -13.81 -6.99
C ASN A 228 8.31 -14.08 -5.84
N ARG A 229 9.62 -13.84 -6.04
CA ARG A 229 10.63 -13.97 -4.97
C ARG A 229 10.32 -13.04 -3.80
N TYR A 230 9.85 -11.82 -4.05
CA TYR A 230 9.47 -10.88 -2.99
C TYR A 230 8.25 -11.38 -2.20
N ALA A 231 7.23 -11.88 -2.90
CA ALA A 231 6.06 -12.47 -2.25
C ALA A 231 6.43 -13.68 -1.38
N ASP A 232 7.30 -14.56 -1.90
CA ASP A 232 7.79 -15.73 -1.17
C ASP A 232 8.65 -15.33 0.04
N ALA A 233 9.53 -14.32 -0.10
CA ALA A 233 10.33 -13.82 1.00
C ALA A 233 9.47 -13.24 2.15
N VAL A 234 8.39 -12.52 1.83
CA VAL A 234 7.42 -12.05 2.84
C VAL A 234 6.81 -13.24 3.58
N ARG A 235 6.32 -14.24 2.84
CA ARG A 235 5.70 -15.44 3.40
C ARG A 235 6.68 -16.22 4.28
N GLN A 236 7.90 -16.45 3.81
CA GLN A 236 8.92 -17.17 4.57
C GLN A 236 9.32 -16.41 5.83
N LEU A 237 9.42 -15.08 5.78
CA LEU A 237 9.69 -14.26 6.97
C LEU A 237 8.58 -14.42 8.00
N GLU A 238 7.32 -14.29 7.56
CA GLU A 238 6.15 -14.43 8.41
C GLU A 238 6.12 -15.80 9.09
N LEU A 239 6.29 -16.88 8.32
CA LEU A 239 6.33 -18.25 8.85
C LEU A 239 7.44 -18.43 9.89
N ARG A 240 8.66 -17.94 9.60
CA ARG A 240 9.80 -18.03 10.51
C ARG A 240 9.52 -17.27 11.81
N TRP A 241 8.98 -16.05 11.72
CA TRP A 241 8.69 -15.23 12.89
C TRP A 241 7.53 -15.76 13.72
N THR A 242 6.45 -16.22 13.09
CA THR A 242 5.34 -16.89 13.78
C THR A 242 5.83 -18.14 14.50
N HIS A 243 6.66 -18.96 13.85
CA HIS A 243 7.26 -20.14 14.49
C HIS A 243 8.18 -19.75 15.66
N GLY A 244 9.03 -18.74 15.49
CA GLY A 244 9.88 -18.23 16.57
C GLY A 244 9.08 -17.70 17.77
N ALA A 245 7.98 -17.00 17.52
CA ALA A 245 7.08 -16.53 18.58
C ALA A 245 6.42 -17.70 19.32
N MET A 246 5.91 -18.69 18.57
CA MET A 246 5.30 -19.90 19.12
C MET A 246 6.27 -20.70 19.99
N THR A 247 7.50 -20.93 19.52
CA THR A 247 8.51 -21.69 20.29
C THR A 247 8.91 -20.98 21.59
N LYS A 248 8.80 -19.65 21.63
CA LYS A 248 9.02 -18.85 22.84
C LYS A 248 7.76 -18.60 23.68
N ASN A 249 6.61 -19.17 23.27
CA ASN A 249 5.31 -18.96 23.91
C ASN A 249 4.93 -17.46 24.00
N ILE A 250 5.23 -16.70 22.94
CA ILE A 250 4.88 -15.30 22.79
C ILE A 250 3.67 -15.22 21.86
N ASP A 251 2.58 -14.63 22.36
CA ASP A 251 1.41 -14.33 21.55
C ASP A 251 1.60 -12.98 20.85
N ILE A 252 1.55 -12.98 19.52
CA ILE A 252 1.70 -11.78 18.70
C ILE A 252 0.35 -11.47 18.05
N ASP A 253 -0.22 -10.32 18.41
CA ASP A 253 -1.46 -9.84 17.86
C ASP A 253 -1.24 -9.25 16.46
N LEU A 254 -1.60 -10.02 15.44
CA LEU A 254 -1.54 -9.60 14.03
C LEU A 254 -2.87 -9.06 13.49
N VAL A 255 -3.94 -9.11 14.29
CA VAL A 255 -5.32 -8.84 13.84
C VAL A 255 -5.96 -7.65 14.54
N GLY A 256 -5.41 -7.19 15.64
CA GLY A 256 -5.94 -6.11 16.46
C GLY A 256 -7.03 -6.58 17.42
N MET A 257 -6.62 -7.38 18.39
CA MET A 257 -7.48 -7.84 19.48
C MET A 257 -7.90 -6.67 20.39
N PRO A 258 -9.20 -6.57 20.74
CA PRO A 258 -9.68 -5.50 21.59
C PRO A 258 -9.19 -5.65 23.04
N GLN A 259 -8.62 -4.58 23.57
CA GLN A 259 -8.25 -4.43 24.97
C GLN A 259 -9.32 -3.65 25.72
N TYR A 260 -9.78 -4.17 26.86
CA TYR A 260 -10.86 -3.60 27.65
C TYR A 260 -10.32 -3.05 28.98
N THR A 261 -10.56 -1.77 29.24
CA THR A 261 -10.21 -1.11 30.51
C THR A 261 -11.46 -0.52 31.15
N ASN A 262 -11.74 -0.87 32.41
CA ASN A 262 -12.86 -0.26 33.11
C ASN A 262 -12.53 1.20 33.42
N VAL A 263 -13.46 2.10 33.12
CA VAL A 263 -13.33 3.53 33.43
C VAL A 263 -14.15 3.79 34.69
N SER A 264 -13.48 4.21 35.75
CA SER A 264 -14.11 4.68 37.00
C SER A 264 -14.94 5.93 36.76
#